data_AF-A0A3Q8Z8X7-F1
#
_entry.id   AF-A0A3Q8Z8X7-F1
#
_cell.length_a   1.000
_cell.length_b   1.000
_cell.length_c   1.000
_cell.angle_alpha   90.00
_cell.angle_beta   90.00
_cell.angle_gamma   90.00
#
_symmetry.space_group_name_H-M   'P 1'
#
loop_
_entity.id
_entity.type
_entity.pdbx_description
1 polymer ?
#
loop_
_entity_poly.entity_id
_entity_poly.type
_entity_poly.pdbx_seq_one_letter_code
_entity_poly.pdbx_strand_id
1 'polypeptide(L)'
;MADDITETSQTVAAGQLRAFIERIERLEEEKKTISDDIKEVFAEAKGTGFDTKAMRTIIRLRKKDQAERQEEETILDLYKAALGMV
;
A
#
# COMPACT_ATOMS: atom_id res chain seq x y z
N MET A 1 37.14 16.81 28.60
CA MET A 1 37.29 15.67 27.68
C MET A 1 36.02 14.83 27.57
N ALA A 2 35.20 14.66 28.63
CA ALA A 2 33.91 13.97 28.52
C ALA A 2 32.84 14.75 27.73
N ASP A 3 32.82 16.08 27.82
CA ASP A 3 31.84 16.91 27.11
C ASP A 3 32.01 16.86 25.57
N ASP A 4 33.26 16.86 25.09
CA ASP A 4 33.61 16.84 23.66
C ASP A 4 33.18 15.53 22.95
N ILE A 5 33.26 14.40 23.66
CA ILE A 5 32.79 13.08 23.19
C ILE A 5 31.26 13.05 23.11
N THR A 6 30.59 13.75 24.04
CA THR A 6 29.12 13.79 24.12
C THR A 6 28.54 14.66 23.01
N GLU A 7 29.12 15.83 22.73
CA GLU A 7 28.75 16.68 21.58
C GLU A 7 29.01 15.97 20.24
N THR A 8 30.15 15.30 20.09
CA THR A 8 30.45 14.51 18.89
C THR A 8 29.44 13.37 18.68
N SER A 9 29.02 12.69 19.75
CA SER A 9 28.01 11.63 19.66
C SER A 9 26.62 12.18 19.28
N GLN A 10 26.24 13.34 19.82
CA GLN A 10 24.98 14.01 19.47
C GLN A 10 24.95 14.48 18.01
N THR A 11 26.05 15.00 17.49
CA THR A 11 26.16 15.43 16.09
C THR A 11 26.10 14.25 15.11
N VAL A 12 26.71 13.11 15.44
CA VAL A 12 26.59 11.87 14.66
C VAL A 12 25.15 11.35 14.66
N ALA A 13 24.48 11.33 15.82
CA ALA A 13 23.08 10.90 15.93
C ALA A 13 22.13 11.82 15.13
N ALA A 14 22.34 13.14 15.19
CA ALA A 14 21.57 14.10 14.40
C ALA A 14 21.79 13.92 12.88
N GLY A 15 23.02 13.61 12.45
CA GLY A 15 23.34 13.31 11.06
C GLY A 15 22.64 12.05 10.54
N GLN A 16 22.62 10.98 11.35
CA GLN A 16 21.91 9.74 11.00
C GLN A 16 20.39 9.95 10.92
N LEU A 17 19.81 10.68 11.87
CA LEU A 17 18.39 11.04 11.85
C LEU A 17 18.03 11.83 10.58
N ARG A 18 18.83 12.83 10.22
CA ARG A 18 18.64 13.62 8.98
C ARG A 18 18.69 12.71 7.75
N ALA A 19 19.66 11.80 7.66
CA ALA A 19 19.77 10.88 6.54
C ALA A 19 18.56 9.93 6.40
N PHE A 20 17.98 9.47 7.53
CA PHE A 20 16.74 8.68 7.50
C PHE A 20 15.55 9.52 7.03
N ILE A 21 15.39 10.75 7.53
CA ILE A 21 14.30 11.66 7.14
C ILE A 21 14.36 11.95 5.63
N GLU A 22 15.51 12.40 5.12
CA GLU A 22 15.68 12.72 3.70
C GLU A 22 15.39 11.49 2.80
N ARG A 23 15.79 10.30 3.23
CA ARG A 23 15.49 9.06 2.51
C ARG A 23 13.99 8.74 2.51
N ILE A 24 13.30 8.95 3.63
CA ILE A 24 11.84 8.73 3.72
C ILE A 24 11.09 9.76 2.87
N GLU A 25 11.49 11.03 2.91
CA GLU A 25 10.85 12.09 2.11
C GLU A 25 10.95 11.81 0.62
N ARG A 26 12.12 11.37 0.13
CA ARG A 26 12.28 10.93 -1.25
C ARG A 26 11.35 9.75 -1.59
N LEU A 27 11.26 8.75 -0.70
CA LEU A 27 10.37 7.60 -0.92
C LEU A 27 8.88 8.00 -0.91
N GLU A 28 8.48 8.98 -0.10
CA GLU A 28 7.11 9.51 -0.10
C GLU A 28 6.81 10.29 -1.39
N GLU A 29 7.78 11.01 -1.95
CA GLU A 29 7.65 11.66 -3.26
C GLU A 29 7.49 10.62 -4.39
N GLU A 30 8.34 9.58 -4.42
CA GLU A 30 8.22 8.49 -5.39
C GLU A 30 6.86 7.78 -5.28
N LYS A 31 6.42 7.49 -4.05
CA LYS A 31 5.11 6.89 -3.76
C LYS A 31 3.96 7.79 -4.21
N LYS A 32 4.08 9.11 -4.11
CA LYS A 32 3.09 10.05 -4.60
C LYS A 32 2.99 9.99 -6.13
N THR A 33 4.11 10.02 -6.84
CA THR A 33 4.16 9.88 -8.30
C THR A 33 3.49 8.59 -8.75
N ILE A 34 3.86 7.46 -8.16
CA ILE A 34 3.24 6.15 -8.45
C ILE A 34 1.73 6.17 -8.15
N SER A 35 1.32 6.82 -7.07
CA SER A 35 -0.09 6.92 -6.70
C SER A 35 -0.89 7.75 -7.70
N ASP A 36 -0.28 8.78 -8.28
CA ASP A 36 -0.90 9.63 -9.29
C ASP A 36 -0.99 8.88 -10.63
N ASP A 37 0.06 8.16 -11.06
CA ASP A 37 0.02 7.28 -12.23
C ASP A 37 -1.10 6.23 -12.12
N ILE A 38 -1.26 5.61 -10.95
CA ILE A 38 -2.35 4.66 -10.69
C ILE A 38 -3.72 5.32 -10.85
N LYS A 39 -3.89 6.58 -10.42
CA LYS A 39 -5.16 7.31 -10.59
C LYS A 39 -5.45 7.57 -12.06
N GLU A 40 -4.44 7.93 -12.85
CA GLU A 40 -4.60 8.15 -14.30
C GLU A 40 -5.06 6.87 -15.00
N VAL A 41 -4.47 5.71 -14.68
CA VAL A 41 -4.92 4.41 -15.22
C VAL A 41 -6.38 4.11 -14.84
N PHE A 42 -6.77 4.38 -13.59
CA PHE A 42 -8.19 4.23 -13.21
C PHE A 42 -9.10 5.22 -13.94
N ALA A 43 -8.64 6.44 -14.21
CA ALA A 43 -9.40 7.43 -14.96
C ALA A 43 -9.59 7.01 -16.42
N GLU A 44 -8.54 6.50 -17.06
CA GLU A 44 -8.60 5.92 -18.41
C GLU A 44 -9.55 4.72 -18.46
N ALA A 45 -9.44 3.78 -17.52
CA ALA A 45 -10.34 2.63 -17.41
C ALA A 45 -11.80 3.07 -17.25
N LYS A 46 -12.05 4.12 -16.47
CA LYS A 46 -13.40 4.70 -16.34
C LYS A 46 -13.88 5.32 -17.66
N GLY A 47 -13.03 6.06 -18.35
CA GLY A 47 -13.35 6.69 -19.65
C GLY A 47 -13.64 5.67 -20.76
N THR A 48 -13.04 4.49 -20.68
CA THR A 48 -13.28 3.36 -21.59
C THR A 48 -14.46 2.48 -21.19
N GLY A 49 -15.10 2.76 -20.04
CA GLY A 49 -16.35 2.12 -19.61
C GLY A 49 -16.20 1.01 -18.56
N PHE A 50 -15.01 0.80 -17.99
CA PHE A 50 -14.82 -0.17 -16.90
C PHE A 50 -15.29 0.35 -15.54
N ASP A 51 -15.83 -0.54 -14.71
CA ASP A 51 -16.12 -0.24 -13.30
C ASP A 51 -14.83 -0.30 -12.46
N THR A 52 -14.31 0.88 -12.14
CA THR A 52 -13.11 1.02 -11.31
C THR A 52 -13.26 0.48 -9.89
N LYS A 53 -14.49 0.39 -9.32
CA LYS A 53 -14.72 -0.25 -8.02
C LYS A 53 -14.51 -1.76 -8.11
N ALA A 54 -15.08 -2.39 -9.14
CA ALA A 54 -14.87 -3.81 -9.39
C ALA A 54 -13.38 -4.12 -9.63
N MET A 55 -12.68 -3.29 -10.42
CA MET A 55 -11.24 -3.43 -10.63
C MET A 55 -10.43 -3.35 -9.33
N ARG A 56 -10.74 -2.39 -8.44
CA ARG A 56 -10.08 -2.28 -7.12
C ARG A 56 -10.29 -3.54 -6.27
N THR A 57 -11.50 -4.11 -6.31
CA THR A 57 -11.79 -5.38 -5.63
C THR A 57 -10.95 -6.52 -6.21
N ILE A 58 -10.88 -6.65 -7.53
CA ILE A 58 -10.05 -7.67 -8.20
C ILE A 58 -8.57 -7.51 -7.81
N ILE A 59 -8.02 -6.29 -7.85
CA ILE A 59 -6.63 -6.03 -7.47
C ILE A 59 -6.38 -6.45 -6.01
N ARG A 60 -7.32 -6.16 -5.10
CA ARG A 60 -7.22 -6.59 -3.69
C ARG A 60 -7.23 -8.12 -3.57
N LEU A 61 -8.15 -8.79 -4.26
CA LEU A 61 -8.25 -10.25 -4.26
C LEU A 61 -6.98 -10.91 -4.82
N ARG A 62 -6.37 -10.32 -5.85
CA ARG A 62 -5.12 -10.81 -6.46
C ARG A 62 -3.89 -10.64 -5.57
N LYS A 63 -3.96 -9.81 -4.52
CA LYS A 63 -2.89 -9.67 -3.52
C LYS A 63 -2.95 -10.71 -2.40
N LYS A 64 -4.10 -11.38 -2.24
CA LYS A 64 -4.25 -12.45 -1.25
C LYS A 64 -3.62 -13.74 -1.76
N ASP A 65 -3.25 -14.61 -0.82
CA ASP A 65 -2.84 -15.98 -1.16
C ASP A 65 -3.98 -16.74 -1.85
N GLN A 66 -3.63 -17.66 -2.75
CA GLN A 66 -4.64 -18.39 -3.52
C GLN A 66 -5.47 -19.34 -2.66
N ALA A 67 -4.85 -20.03 -1.69
CA ALA A 67 -5.55 -20.94 -0.81
C ALA A 67 -6.48 -20.17 0.14
N GLU A 68 -5.99 -19.08 0.73
CA GLU A 68 -6.78 -18.19 1.59
C GLU A 68 -8.01 -17.64 0.86
N ARG A 69 -7.84 -17.15 -0.37
CA ARG A 69 -8.96 -16.68 -1.19
C ARG A 69 -9.99 -17.78 -1.48
N GLN A 70 -9.54 -18.99 -1.81
CA GLN A 70 -10.44 -20.09 -2.13
C GLN A 70 -11.24 -20.54 -0.90
N GLU A 71 -10.61 -20.56 0.27
CA GLU A 71 -11.28 -20.85 1.54
C GLU A 71 -12.35 -19.81 1.86
N GLU A 72 -12.00 -18.52 1.78
CA GLU A 72 -12.95 -17.42 1.99
C GLU A 72 -14.13 -17.48 1.02
N GLU A 73 -13.88 -17.70 -0.28
CA GLU A 73 -14.93 -17.83 -1.31
C GLU A 73 -15.88 -18.99 -1.00
N THR A 74 -15.33 -20.14 -0.59
CA THR A 74 -16.13 -21.33 -0.25
C THR A 74 -17.06 -21.06 0.93
N ILE A 75 -16.55 -20.41 1.98
CA ILE A 75 -17.36 -20.03 3.16
C ILE A 75 -18.45 -19.04 2.76
N LEU A 76 -18.11 -18.06 1.93
CA LEU A 76 -19.02 -16.99 1.53
C LEU A 76 -20.15 -17.54 0.63
N ASP A 77 -19.84 -18.49 -0.25
CA ASP A 77 -20.85 -19.17 -1.07
C ASP A 77 -21.76 -20.07 -0.23
N LEU A 78 -21.23 -20.76 0.78
CA LEU A 78 -22.05 -21.50 1.76
C LEU A 78 -23.05 -20.57 2.46
N TYR A 79 -22.60 -19.39 2.89
CA TYR A 79 -23.48 -18.42 3.56
C TYR A 79 -24.50 -17.81 2.60
N LYS A 80 -24.13 -17.48 1.37
CA LYS A 80 -25.10 -17.02 0.35
C LYS A 80 -26.18 -18.07 0.11
N ALA A 81 -25.80 -19.35 0.00
CA ALA A 81 -26.74 -20.45 -0.16
C ALA A 81 -27.69 -20.56 1.03
N ALA A 82 -27.18 -20.50 2.26
CA ALA A 82 -27.99 -20.51 3.46
C ALA A 82 -28.97 -19.31 3.55
N LEU A 83 -28.59 -18.17 2.97
CA LEU A 83 -29.40 -16.95 2.95
C LEU A 83 -30.31 -16.83 1.71
N GLY A 84 -30.27 -17.79 0.77
CA GLY A 84 -31.06 -17.76 -0.46
C GLY A 84 -30.63 -16.67 -1.46
N MET A 85 -29.36 -16.27 -1.44
CA MET A 85 -28.77 -15.24 -2.30
C MET A 85 -28.11 -15.81 -3.58
N VAL A 86 -28.50 -17.01 -4.00
CA VAL A 86 -27.97 -17.76 -5.17
C VAL A 86 -29.01 -17.83 -6.28
#